data_AF-A0A972E4C7-F1
#
_entry.id   AF-A0A972E4C7-F1
#
_cell.length_a   1.000
_cell.length_b   1.000
_cell.length_c   1.000
_cell.angle_alpha   90.00
_cell.angle_beta   90.00
_cell.angle_gamma   90.00
#
_symmetry.space_group_name_H-M   'P 1'
#
loop_
_entity.id
_entity.type
_entity.pdbx_description
1 polymer ?
#
loop_
_entity_poly.entity_id
_entity_poly.type
_entity_poly.pdbx_seq_one_letter_code
_entity_poly.pdbx_strand_id
1 'polypeptide(L)'
;MKELLARCGYRCDLCLAYKPNVEAHPDNPQRLSEGWKRYFGLRVPPEQILCDGCLAENPRLQDQDCPVRPCALEKNLRNCSECASYVCEKLTRRLVFFEEIQKTNQTPISEEDRRAFILPYENGARLEALIKAKKPLSE
;
A
#
# COMPACT_ATOMS: atom_id res chain seq x y z
N MET A 1 8.61 -11.40 -8.86
CA MET A 1 7.14 -11.49 -8.95
C MET A 1 6.61 -10.42 -9.89
N LYS A 2 5.45 -10.63 -10.49
CA LYS A 2 4.73 -9.60 -11.26
C LYS A 2 4.21 -8.53 -10.30
N GLU A 3 4.20 -7.28 -10.75
CA GLU A 3 3.60 -6.17 -10.00
C GLU A 3 2.13 -6.49 -9.63
N LEU A 4 1.80 -6.37 -8.33
CA LEU A 4 0.47 -6.64 -7.79
C LEU A 4 -0.04 -5.40 -7.05
N LEU A 5 -0.90 -4.64 -7.72
CA LEU A 5 -1.48 -3.43 -7.16
C LEU A 5 -2.80 -3.70 -6.43
N ALA A 6 -2.88 -3.26 -5.18
CA ALA A 6 -4.12 -3.15 -4.44
C ALA A 6 -5.06 -2.11 -5.07
N ARG A 7 -6.33 -2.10 -4.63
CA ARG A 7 -7.33 -1.12 -5.07
C ARG A 7 -6.89 0.32 -4.78
N CYS A 8 -6.17 0.55 -3.69
CA CYS A 8 -5.59 1.84 -3.33
C CYS A 8 -4.22 2.13 -3.97
N GLY A 9 -3.68 1.23 -4.81
CA GLY A 9 -2.36 1.39 -5.42
C GLY A 9 -1.17 0.93 -4.56
N TYR A 10 -1.38 0.35 -3.38
CA TYR A 10 -0.31 -0.34 -2.64
C TYR A 10 0.21 -1.55 -3.42
N ARG A 11 1.49 -1.88 -3.26
CA ARG A 11 2.16 -3.02 -3.91
C ARG A 11 2.17 -4.23 -2.98
N CYS A 12 1.16 -5.09 -3.10
CA CYS A 12 1.04 -6.30 -2.29
C CYS A 12 2.22 -7.25 -2.51
N ASP A 13 2.75 -7.31 -3.73
CA ASP A 13 3.92 -8.14 -4.06
C ASP A 13 5.19 -7.74 -3.30
N LEU A 14 5.29 -6.49 -2.84
CA LEU A 14 6.41 -6.00 -2.03
C LEU A 14 6.12 -5.99 -0.53
N CYS A 15 4.85 -6.15 -0.14
CA CYS A 15 4.42 -6.01 1.24
C CYS A 15 4.83 -7.23 2.07
N LEU A 16 5.53 -6.98 3.18
CA LEU A 16 5.97 -8.04 4.10
C LEU A 16 4.79 -8.72 4.85
N ALA A 17 3.60 -8.11 4.88
CA ALA A 17 2.39 -8.72 5.45
C ALA A 17 1.65 -9.63 4.47
N TYR A 18 1.98 -9.58 3.17
CA TYR A 18 1.26 -10.34 2.16
C TYR A 18 1.53 -11.83 2.35
N LYS A 19 0.48 -12.66 2.40
CA LYS A 19 0.56 -14.08 2.77
C LYS A 19 1.67 -14.85 2.01
N PRO A 20 1.79 -14.78 0.68
CA PRO A 20 2.90 -15.43 -0.04
C PRO A 20 4.30 -14.98 0.41
N ASN A 21 4.45 -13.70 0.79
CA ASN A 21 5.73 -13.17 1.29
C ASN A 21 6.02 -13.63 2.73
N VAL A 22 4.99 -13.77 3.57
CA VAL A 22 5.13 -14.34 4.93
C VAL A 22 5.46 -15.83 4.86
N GLU A 23 4.81 -16.58 3.96
CA GLU A 23 5.08 -18.00 3.75
C GLU A 23 6.50 -18.23 3.22
N ALA A 24 6.99 -17.37 2.32
CA ALA A 24 8.37 -17.43 1.83
C ALA A 24 9.41 -17.00 2.87
N HIS A 25 9.07 -16.05 3.76
CA HIS A 25 9.97 -15.46 4.75
C HIS A 25 9.25 -15.25 6.09
N PRO A 26 9.26 -16.26 7.00
CA PRO A 26 8.51 -16.21 8.25
C PRO A 26 8.96 -15.12 9.25
N ASP A 27 10.12 -14.48 9.03
CA ASP A 27 10.63 -13.35 9.83
C ASP A 27 10.00 -12.00 9.44
N ASN A 28 9.33 -11.94 8.29
CA ASN A 28 8.71 -10.72 7.76
C ASN A 28 7.75 -10.02 8.74
N PRO A 29 6.85 -10.73 9.45
CA PRO A 29 5.96 -10.11 10.44
C PRO A 29 6.69 -9.32 11.53
N GLN A 30 7.76 -9.90 12.08
CA GLN A 30 8.55 -9.24 13.13
C GLN A 30 9.20 -7.96 12.60
N ARG A 31 9.83 -8.05 11.42
CA ARG A 31 10.49 -6.91 10.78
C ARG A 31 9.50 -5.81 10.43
N LEU A 32 8.34 -6.19 9.91
CA LEU A 32 7.31 -5.24 9.51
C LEU A 32 6.67 -4.54 10.71
N SER A 33 6.42 -5.25 11.81
CA SER A 33 5.93 -4.65 13.06
C SER A 33 6.83 -3.49 13.50
N GLU A 34 8.16 -3.70 13.51
CA GLU A 34 9.10 -2.64 13.87
C GLU A 34 9.15 -1.52 12.83
N GLY A 35 9.10 -1.85 11.53
CA GLY A 35 9.04 -0.86 10.46
C GLY A 35 7.80 0.03 10.53
N TRP A 36 6.61 -0.55 10.73
CA TRP A 36 5.35 0.17 10.90
C TRP A 36 5.36 1.07 12.13
N LYS A 37 5.87 0.57 13.26
CA LYS A 37 6.02 1.37 14.47
C LYS A 37 6.97 2.55 14.24
N ARG A 38 8.08 2.33 13.54
CA ARG A 38 9.11 3.35 13.29
C ARG A 38 8.65 4.44 12.32
N TYR A 39 8.10 4.07 11.16
CA TYR A 39 7.82 5.03 10.08
C TYR A 39 6.38 5.53 10.06
N PHE A 40 5.44 4.80 10.65
CA PHE A 40 4.02 5.14 10.64
C PHE A 40 3.43 5.30 12.05
N GLY A 41 4.19 5.01 13.11
CA GLY A 41 3.69 5.00 14.49
C GLY A 41 2.67 3.89 14.76
N LEU A 42 2.52 2.93 13.85
CA LEU A 42 1.52 1.87 13.93
C LEU A 42 2.09 0.67 14.69
N ARG A 43 1.50 0.35 15.84
CA ARG A 43 1.89 -0.82 16.63
C ARG A 43 0.95 -1.98 16.34
N VAL A 44 1.42 -2.95 15.56
CA VAL A 44 0.70 -4.18 15.25
C VAL A 44 1.56 -5.36 15.72
N PRO A 45 1.05 -6.25 16.60
CA PRO A 45 1.80 -7.43 17.02
C PRO A 45 2.15 -8.31 15.81
N PRO A 46 3.38 -8.84 15.69
CA PRO A 46 3.82 -9.68 14.58
C PRO A 46 2.86 -10.84 14.26
N GLU A 47 2.35 -11.52 15.28
CA GLU A 47 1.39 -12.62 15.20
C GLU A 47 0.04 -12.24 14.57
N GLN A 48 -0.28 -10.95 14.48
CA GLN A 48 -1.47 -10.44 13.80
C GLN A 48 -1.21 -10.05 12.34
N ILE A 49 0.06 -9.97 11.93
CA ILE A 49 0.47 -9.54 10.59
C ILE A 49 0.38 -10.72 9.62
N LEU A 50 -0.76 -10.80 8.93
CA LEU A 50 -0.98 -11.69 7.80
C LEU A 50 -2.16 -11.16 6.98
N CYS A 51 -1.92 -10.90 5.69
CA CYS A 51 -2.88 -10.29 4.79
C CYS A 51 -2.96 -11.06 3.47
N ASP A 52 -4.15 -11.44 3.04
CA ASP A 52 -4.39 -12.13 1.76
C ASP A 52 -4.39 -11.16 0.56
N GLY A 53 -4.31 -9.85 0.83
CA GLY A 53 -4.38 -8.82 -0.19
C GLY A 53 -5.81 -8.51 -0.62
N CYS A 54 -6.07 -7.25 -0.97
CA CYS A 54 -7.46 -6.78 -1.18
C CYS A 54 -8.15 -7.33 -2.44
N LEU A 55 -7.40 -7.96 -3.34
CA LEU A 55 -7.90 -8.52 -4.60
C LEU A 55 -8.45 -9.95 -4.45
N ALA A 56 -8.15 -10.63 -3.34
CA ALA A 56 -8.71 -11.95 -3.09
C ALA A 56 -10.23 -11.88 -2.79
N GLU A 57 -10.90 -13.01 -3.06
CA GLU A 57 -12.30 -13.26 -2.77
C GLU A 57 -12.39 -13.74 -1.30
N ASN A 58 -12.95 -12.92 -0.42
CA ASN A 58 -12.98 -13.10 1.06
C ASN A 58 -11.61 -13.12 1.77
N PRO A 59 -10.82 -12.04 1.66
CA PRO A 59 -9.48 -11.97 2.24
C PRO A 59 -9.49 -11.69 3.74
N ARG A 60 -8.53 -12.24 4.48
CA ARG A 60 -8.02 -11.64 5.71
C ARG A 60 -7.26 -10.37 5.36
N LEU A 61 -7.72 -9.23 5.88
CA LEU A 61 -7.12 -7.92 5.59
C LEU A 61 -6.39 -7.36 6.81
N GLN A 62 -5.28 -6.67 6.57
CA GLN A 62 -4.59 -5.92 7.62
C GLN A 62 -5.36 -4.66 8.02
N ASP A 63 -5.90 -3.94 7.03
CA ASP A 63 -6.72 -2.74 7.23
C ASP A 63 -8.19 -3.12 7.08
N GLN A 64 -8.81 -3.49 8.21
CA GLN A 64 -10.19 -3.97 8.25
C GLN A 64 -11.21 -2.85 7.97
N ASP A 65 -10.86 -1.60 8.31
CA ASP A 65 -11.71 -0.43 8.14
C ASP A 65 -11.45 0.32 6.83
N CYS A 66 -10.83 -0.35 5.84
CA CYS A 66 -10.43 0.27 4.59
C CYS A 66 -11.66 0.73 3.77
N PRO A 67 -11.86 2.05 3.55
CA PRO A 67 -13.01 2.54 2.77
C PRO A 67 -12.81 2.39 1.26
N VAL A 68 -11.58 2.10 0.81
CA VAL A 68 -11.22 2.06 -0.62
C VAL A 68 -11.63 0.74 -1.27
N ARG A 69 -11.45 -0.39 -0.58
CA ARG A 69 -11.78 -1.71 -1.13
C ARG A 69 -13.27 -1.83 -1.52
N PRO A 70 -14.25 -1.60 -0.63
CA PRO A 70 -15.66 -1.72 -1.00
C PRO A 70 -16.05 -0.73 -2.10
N CYS A 71 -15.53 0.50 -2.04
CA CYS A 71 -15.78 1.54 -3.06
C CYS A 71 -15.30 1.11 -4.46
N ALA A 72 -14.10 0.52 -4.56
CA ALA A 72 -13.56 0.06 -5.83
C ALA A 72 -14.32 -1.16 -6.38
N LEU A 73 -14.77 -2.07 -5.50
CA LEU A 73 -15.59 -3.21 -5.88
C LEU A 73 -16.96 -2.76 -6.40
N GLU A 74 -17.65 -1.88 -5.68
CA GLU A 74 -18.95 -1.32 -6.07
C GLU A 74 -18.89 -0.63 -7.44
N LYS A 75 -17.80 0.08 -7.72
CA LYS A 75 -17.58 0.79 -8.99
C LYS A 75 -16.93 -0.07 -10.09
N ASN A 76 -16.66 -1.35 -9.84
CA ASN A 76 -15.96 -2.24 -10.76
C ASN A 76 -14.60 -1.70 -11.26
N LEU A 77 -13.86 -1.00 -10.40
CA LEU A 77 -12.56 -0.40 -10.74
C LEU A 77 -11.40 -1.34 -10.42
N ARG A 78 -10.38 -1.38 -11.27
CA ARG A 78 -9.14 -2.13 -10.95
C ARG A 78 -8.44 -1.50 -9.74
N ASN A 79 -8.26 -0.19 -9.76
CA ASN A 79 -7.74 0.58 -8.64
C ASN A 79 -8.15 2.07 -8.78
N CYS A 80 -7.80 2.88 -7.80
CA CYS A 80 -8.17 4.30 -7.75
C CYS A 80 -7.68 5.14 -8.93
N SER A 81 -6.68 4.70 -9.70
CA SER A 81 -6.24 5.42 -10.92
C SER A 81 -7.29 5.43 -12.04
N GLU A 82 -8.36 4.65 -11.92
CA GLU A 82 -9.48 4.61 -12.87
C GLU A 82 -10.69 5.41 -12.40
N CYS A 83 -10.64 5.95 -11.19
CA CYS A 83 -11.77 6.65 -10.61
C CYS A 83 -11.84 8.08 -11.16
N ALA A 84 -12.97 8.44 -11.77
CA ALA A 84 -13.24 9.82 -12.20
C ALA A 84 -13.26 10.83 -11.03
N SER A 85 -13.51 10.35 -9.81
CA SER A 85 -13.49 11.18 -8.59
C SER A 85 -12.12 11.23 -7.91
N TYR A 86 -11.03 10.83 -8.59
CA TYR A 86 -9.68 10.96 -8.04
C TYR A 86 -9.26 12.43 -7.97
N VAL A 87 -8.76 12.96 -6.85
CA VAL A 87 -8.64 12.37 -5.51
C VAL A 87 -9.96 12.55 -4.72
N CYS A 88 -10.33 11.56 -3.89
CA CYS A 88 -11.50 11.64 -3.00
C CYS A 88 -11.15 11.33 -1.54
N GLU A 89 -12.01 11.74 -0.60
CA GLU A 89 -11.81 11.59 0.85
C GLU A 89 -11.47 10.15 1.29
N LYS A 90 -12.14 9.15 0.71
CA LYS A 90 -11.90 7.73 1.01
C LYS A 90 -10.45 7.33 0.73
N LEU A 91 -9.87 7.85 -0.36
CA LEU A 91 -8.48 7.58 -0.72
C LEU A 91 -7.51 8.43 0.08
N THR A 92 -7.82 9.72 0.33
CA THR A 92 -6.93 10.64 1.04
C THR A 92 -6.45 10.08 2.38
N ARG A 93 -7.29 9.34 3.11
CA ARG A 93 -6.94 8.68 4.38
C ARG A 93 -5.94 7.53 4.26
N ARG A 94 -5.57 7.14 3.04
CA ARG A 94 -4.66 6.04 2.70
C ARG A 94 -3.66 6.45 1.61
N LEU A 95 -3.48 7.75 1.38
CA LEU A 95 -2.38 8.23 0.55
C LEU A 95 -1.11 8.27 1.38
N VAL A 96 -0.03 7.81 0.78
CA VAL A 96 1.30 7.86 1.34
C VAL A 96 2.24 8.41 0.28
N PHE A 97 2.97 9.45 0.65
CA PHE A 97 4.07 10.02 -0.12
C PHE A 97 5.37 9.80 0.67
N PHE A 98 6.39 9.27 -0.01
CA PHE A 98 7.68 9.01 0.64
C PHE A 98 8.30 10.29 1.22
N GLU A 99 8.14 11.40 0.50
CA GLU A 99 8.66 12.71 0.87
C GLU A 99 8.07 13.20 2.21
N GLU A 100 6.82 12.86 2.51
CA GLU A 100 6.17 13.23 3.78
C GLU A 100 6.72 12.41 4.95
N ILE A 101 6.94 11.10 4.75
CA ILE A 101 7.57 10.23 5.75
C ILE A 101 9.03 10.65 5.96
N GLN A 102 9.75 10.97 4.89
CA GLN A 102 11.15 11.40 4.98
C GLN A 102 11.30 12.72 5.76
N LYS A 103 10.36 13.67 5.60
CA LYS A 103 10.36 14.94 6.34
C LYS A 103 10.08 14.78 7.83
N THR A 104 9.28 13.79 8.21
CA THR A 104 8.91 13.54 9.61
C THR A 104 9.93 12.65 10.34
N ASN A 105 10.82 11.96 9.60
CA ASN A 105 11.88 11.16 10.18
C ASN A 105 13.11 12.01 10.52
N GLN A 106 13.70 11.79 11.70
CA GLN A 106 14.84 12.57 12.19
C GLN A 106 16.12 12.40 11.35
N THR A 107 16.26 11.24 10.69
CA THR A 107 17.41 10.92 9.85
C THR A 107 16.96 10.58 8.43
N PRO A 108 17.86 10.63 7.44
CA PRO A 108 17.60 10.04 6.13
C PRO A 108 17.15 8.57 6.28
N ILE A 109 16.07 8.21 5.57
CA ILE A 109 15.58 6.83 5.54
C ILE A 109 16.46 6.07 4.56
N SER A 110 16.99 4.92 4.99
CA SER A 110 17.84 4.11 4.13
C SER A 110 17.05 3.55 2.94
N GLU A 111 17.73 3.26 1.83
CA GLU A 111 17.08 2.63 0.67
C GLU A 111 16.50 1.25 1.02
N GLU A 112 17.17 0.52 1.91
CA GLU A 112 16.68 -0.77 2.42
C GLU A 112 15.38 -0.60 3.19
N ASP A 113 15.32 0.34 4.14
CA ASP A 113 14.12 0.61 4.93
C ASP A 113 12.98 1.12 4.04
N ARG A 114 13.28 2.02 3.10
CA ARG A 114 12.28 2.49 2.13
C ARG A 114 11.73 1.30 1.36
N ARG A 115 12.58 0.44 0.80
CA ARG A 115 12.16 -0.73 0.02
C ARG A 115 11.29 -1.70 0.85
N ALA A 116 11.66 -1.97 2.10
CA ALA A 116 10.97 -2.93 2.94
C ALA A 116 9.68 -2.39 3.56
N PHE A 117 9.67 -1.13 3.98
CA PHE A 117 8.65 -0.61 4.89
C PHE A 117 7.81 0.53 4.32
N ILE A 118 8.21 1.17 3.21
CA ILE A 118 7.52 2.36 2.68
C ILE A 118 7.09 2.17 1.22
N LEU A 119 7.97 1.63 0.39
CA LEU A 119 7.74 1.38 -1.03
C LEU A 119 6.46 0.58 -1.31
N PRO A 120 6.08 -0.43 -0.50
CA PRO A 120 4.80 -1.10 -0.65
C PRO A 120 3.59 -0.16 -0.51
N TYR A 121 3.73 0.93 0.24
CA TYR A 121 2.65 1.83 0.62
C TYR A 121 2.67 3.18 -0.09
N GLU A 122 3.79 3.66 -0.67
CA GLU A 122 3.89 4.96 -1.38
C GLU A 122 3.03 5.05 -2.66
N ASN A 123 1.71 5.05 -2.51
CA ASN A 123 0.76 5.00 -3.61
C ASN A 123 0.48 6.34 -4.26
N GLY A 124 0.73 7.48 -3.61
CA GLY A 124 0.37 8.79 -4.15
C GLY A 124 1.00 9.04 -5.52
N ALA A 125 2.34 9.08 -5.57
CA ALA A 125 3.10 9.22 -6.80
C ALA A 125 2.79 8.11 -7.82
N ARG A 126 2.54 6.88 -7.34
CA ARG A 126 2.23 5.73 -8.20
C ARG A 126 0.89 5.90 -8.91
N LEU A 127 -0.15 6.30 -8.19
CA LEU A 127 -1.48 6.52 -8.75
C LEU A 127 -1.46 7.69 -9.74
N GLU A 128 -0.76 8.78 -9.42
CA GLU A 128 -0.59 9.93 -10.32
C GLU A 128 0.08 9.52 -11.64
N ALA A 129 1.15 8.72 -11.56
CA ALA A 129 1.83 8.20 -12.75
C ALA A 129 0.90 7.32 -13.60
N LEU A 130 0.11 6.43 -12.98
CA LEU A 130 -0.86 5.58 -13.68
C LEU A 130 -1.97 6.39 -14.35
N ILE A 131 -2.43 7.47 -13.73
CA ILE A 131 -3.43 8.37 -14.31
C ILE A 131 -2.84 9.10 -15.51
N LYS A 132 -1.61 9.63 -15.39
CA LYS A 132 -0.93 10.32 -16.48
C LYS A 132 -0.70 9.39 -17.67
N ALA A 133 -0.30 8.15 -17.43
CA ALA A 133 -0.08 7.15 -18.47
C ALA A 133 -1.37 6.75 -19.23
N LYS A 134 -2.55 6.98 -18.65
CA LYS A 134 -3.86 6.70 -19.29
C LYS A 134 -4.40 7.87 -20.09
N LYS A 135 -3.91 9.09 -19.85
CA LYS A 135 -4.26 10.22 -20.71
C LYS A 135 -3.53 10.00 -22.03
N PRO A 136 -4.24 9.90 -23.18
CA PRO A 136 -3.55 9.92 -24.46
C PRO A 136 -2.70 11.19 -24.53
N LEU A 137 -1.53 11.11 -25.17
CA LEU A 137 -0.78 12.28 -25.60
C LEU A 137 -1.75 13.10 -26.47
N SER A 138 -2.42 14.08 -25.86
CA SER A 138 -3.11 15.12 -26.61
C SER A 138 -2.01 15.92 -27.29
N GLU A 139 -2.00 15.86 -28.62
CA GLU A 139 -1.25 16.75 -29.52
C GLU A 139 -1.44 18.22 -29.15
#